data_AF-A0A363UNJ8-F1
#
_entry.id   AF-A0A363UNJ8-F1
#
_cell.length_a   1.000
_cell.length_b   1.000
_cell.length_c   1.000
_cell.angle_alpha   90.00
_cell.angle_beta   90.00
_cell.angle_gamma   90.00
#
_symmetry.space_group_name_H-M   'P 1'
#
loop_
_entity.id
_entity.type
_entity.pdbx_description
1 polymer ?
#
loop_
_entity_poly.entity_id
_entity_poly.type
_entity_poly.pdbx_seq_one_letter_code
_entity_poly.pdbx_strand_id
1 'polypeptide(L)'
;MLLTTPAPVAAWQSDLAAVLQFREQNRSIITHWPSRPDRVRDEQRALRPENLTDEEVGQITRSVQAQVPGAMVNIGGATAGCNCQNGPDCSSEVWAVAYRPDASHGLRLARINDEWQIGPLQAWWIDFEALARFPADGLTPDDETARARTQAWLDARAALLDAYPTCTWQLDTPTLSSAAD
;
A
#
# COMPACT_ATOMS: atom_id res chain seq x y z
N MET A 1 20.15 -17.55 -51.97
CA MET A 1 18.78 -17.41 -51.44
C MET A 1 18.88 -17.41 -49.92
N LEU A 2 18.92 -16.23 -49.31
CA LEU A 2 18.79 -16.06 -47.86
C LEU A 2 17.40 -15.47 -47.64
N LEU A 3 16.46 -16.31 -47.19
CA LEU A 3 15.14 -15.85 -46.78
C LEU A 3 15.31 -15.28 -45.36
N THR A 4 15.35 -13.96 -45.28
CA THR A 4 15.12 -13.22 -44.03
C THR A 4 13.67 -13.46 -43.62
N THR A 5 13.46 -14.30 -42.63
CA THR A 5 12.17 -14.41 -41.94
C THR A 5 11.89 -13.05 -41.31
N PRO A 6 10.81 -12.33 -41.68
CA PRO A 6 10.49 -11.09 -41.00
C PRO A 6 10.25 -11.41 -39.53
N ALA A 7 10.93 -10.70 -38.62
CA ALA A 7 10.56 -10.73 -37.21
C ALA A 7 9.05 -10.43 -37.11
N PRO A 8 8.28 -11.21 -36.34
CA PRO A 8 6.83 -11.20 -36.45
C PRO A 8 6.28 -9.88 -35.90
N VAL A 9 5.60 -9.11 -36.75
CA VAL A 9 4.91 -7.85 -36.41
C VAL A 9 4.00 -8.00 -35.17
N ALA A 10 3.48 -9.20 -34.93
CA ALA A 10 2.66 -9.54 -33.76
C ALA A 10 3.40 -9.39 -32.41
N ALA A 11 4.70 -9.73 -32.34
CA ALA A 11 5.47 -9.60 -31.10
C ALA A 11 5.70 -8.13 -30.73
N TRP A 12 5.98 -7.28 -31.72
CA TRP A 12 6.12 -5.84 -31.51
C TRP A 12 4.82 -5.17 -31.02
N GLN A 13 3.66 -5.65 -31.48
CA GLN A 13 2.36 -5.14 -31.05
C GLN A 13 2.02 -5.55 -29.61
N SER A 14 2.33 -6.80 -29.21
CA SER A 14 2.13 -7.24 -27.82
C SER A 14 3.04 -6.48 -26.85
N ASP A 15 4.29 -6.25 -27.23
CA ASP A 15 5.25 -5.52 -26.39
C ASP A 15 4.84 -4.05 -26.23
N LEU A 16 4.36 -3.42 -27.31
CA LEU A 16 3.81 -2.06 -27.23
C LEU A 16 2.57 -2.00 -26.33
N ALA A 17 1.68 -2.98 -26.41
CA ALA A 17 0.50 -3.04 -25.55
C ALA A 17 0.89 -3.17 -24.06
N ALA A 18 1.84 -4.04 -23.74
CA ALA A 18 2.37 -4.20 -22.38
C ALA A 18 2.99 -2.90 -21.84
N VAL A 19 3.78 -2.20 -22.67
CA VAL A 19 4.37 -0.90 -22.29
C VAL A 19 3.29 0.16 -22.05
N LEU A 20 2.27 0.23 -22.90
CA LEU A 20 1.16 1.18 -22.73
C LEU A 20 0.34 0.88 -21.47
N GLN A 21 0.02 -0.40 -21.22
CA GLN A 21 -0.67 -0.83 -20.01
C GLN A 21 0.13 -0.45 -18.75
N PHE A 22 1.43 -0.75 -18.73
CA PHE A 22 2.30 -0.38 -17.60
C PHE A 22 2.31 1.14 -17.36
N ARG A 23 2.40 1.94 -18.43
CA ARG A 23 2.38 3.41 -18.34
C ARG A 23 1.07 3.92 -17.77
N GLU A 24 -0.06 3.35 -18.16
CA GLU A 24 -1.38 3.73 -17.64
C GLU A 24 -1.48 3.41 -16.14
N GLN A 25 -1.13 2.18 -15.77
CA GLN A 25 -1.07 1.75 -14.37
C GLN A 25 -0.10 2.61 -13.54
N ASN A 26 1.02 3.07 -14.13
CA ASN A 26 1.92 4.02 -13.48
C ASN A 26 1.33 5.41 -13.27
N ARG A 27 0.44 5.87 -14.16
CA ARG A 27 -0.28 7.12 -13.92
C ARG A 27 -1.25 6.96 -12.76
N SER A 28 -1.97 5.83 -12.70
CA SER A 28 -2.86 5.50 -11.58
C SER A 28 -2.10 5.39 -10.26
N ILE A 29 -0.95 4.72 -10.17
CA ILE A 29 -0.23 4.65 -8.87
C ILE A 29 0.23 6.03 -8.39
N ILE A 30 0.60 6.95 -9.28
CA ILE A 30 0.97 8.32 -8.92
C ILE A 30 -0.20 9.05 -8.24
N THR A 31 -1.45 8.81 -8.68
CA THR A 31 -2.62 9.43 -8.04
C THR A 31 -2.90 8.83 -6.66
N HIS A 32 -2.55 7.57 -6.42
CA HIS A 32 -2.71 6.91 -5.13
C HIS A 32 -1.56 7.21 -4.16
N TRP A 33 -0.35 7.54 -4.62
CA TRP A 33 0.82 7.78 -3.78
C TRP A 33 0.62 8.75 -2.59
N PRO A 34 -0.14 9.85 -2.72
CA PRO A 34 -0.45 10.74 -1.59
C PRO A 34 -1.26 10.10 -0.46
N SER A 35 -1.82 8.90 -0.64
CA SER A 35 -2.49 8.13 0.40
C SER A 35 -1.59 7.14 1.13
N ARG A 36 -0.37 6.87 0.61
CA ARG A 36 0.51 5.84 1.16
C ARG A 36 0.75 6.09 2.63
N PRO A 37 0.50 5.16 3.56
CA PRO A 37 0.74 5.43 4.97
C PRO A 37 2.21 5.75 5.24
N ASP A 38 2.48 6.85 5.94
CA ASP A 38 3.82 7.18 6.44
C ASP A 38 3.79 7.86 7.81
N ARG A 39 4.91 7.77 8.54
CA ARG A 39 5.05 8.39 9.85
C ARG A 39 4.92 9.92 9.81
N VAL A 40 5.45 10.57 8.78
CA VAL A 40 5.61 12.03 8.75
C VAL A 40 4.25 12.74 8.72
N ARG A 41 3.29 12.23 7.93
CA ARG A 41 1.94 12.81 7.88
C ARG A 41 1.16 12.61 9.17
N ASP A 42 1.47 11.57 9.94
CA ASP A 42 0.83 11.34 11.24
C ASP A 42 1.24 12.36 12.29
N GLU A 43 2.50 12.79 12.29
CA GLU A 43 2.98 13.82 13.22
C GLU A 43 2.26 15.17 13.00
N GLN A 44 1.59 15.34 11.86
CA GLN A 44 0.76 16.49 11.51
C GLN A 44 -0.73 16.31 11.91
N ARG A 45 -1.13 15.12 12.33
CA ARG A 45 -2.50 14.83 12.76
C ARG A 45 -2.64 15.01 14.26
N ALA A 46 -3.82 15.43 14.69
CA ALA A 46 -4.13 15.56 16.10
C ALA A 46 -4.06 14.17 16.77
N LEU A 47 -3.28 14.06 17.85
CA LEU A 47 -3.36 12.92 18.74
C LEU A 47 -4.77 12.87 19.35
N ARG A 48 -5.28 11.65 19.56
CA ARG A 48 -6.52 11.49 20.31
C ARG A 48 -6.27 11.89 21.79
N PRO A 49 -7.29 12.38 22.51
CA PRO A 49 -7.10 12.85 23.88
C PRO A 49 -6.79 11.71 24.88
N GLU A 50 -7.26 10.49 24.61
CA GLU A 50 -7.01 9.33 25.45
C GLU A 50 -5.70 8.62 25.09
N ASN A 51 -4.92 8.25 26.11
CA ASN A 51 -3.77 7.37 25.91
C ASN A 51 -4.20 5.97 25.45
N LEU A 52 -3.27 5.21 24.86
CA LEU A 52 -3.46 3.79 24.61
C LEU A 52 -3.56 3.03 25.93
N THR A 53 -4.58 2.17 26.04
CA THR A 53 -4.71 1.22 27.14
C THR A 53 -3.79 0.01 26.94
N ASP A 54 -3.52 -0.75 28.01
CA ASP A 54 -2.73 -1.99 27.92
C ASP A 54 -3.35 -3.01 26.95
N GLU A 55 -4.69 -3.07 26.91
CA GLU A 55 -5.42 -3.93 25.98
C GLU A 55 -5.16 -3.53 24.53
N GLU A 56 -5.26 -2.24 24.23
CA GLU A 56 -4.99 -1.70 22.89
C GLU A 56 -3.54 -1.92 22.47
N VAL A 57 -2.58 -1.67 23.38
CA VAL A 57 -1.16 -1.98 23.15
C VAL A 57 -0.98 -3.46 22.82
N GLY A 58 -1.67 -4.34 23.54
CA GLY A 58 -1.68 -5.78 23.27
C GLY A 58 -2.25 -6.13 21.90
N GLN A 59 -3.38 -5.52 21.51
CA GLN A 59 -3.98 -5.71 20.18
C GLN A 59 -3.04 -5.24 19.06
N ILE A 60 -2.50 -4.02 19.17
CA ILE A 60 -1.54 -3.46 18.20
C ILE A 60 -0.33 -4.37 18.06
N THR A 61 0.26 -4.80 19.18
CA THR A 61 1.42 -5.69 19.17
C THR A 61 1.12 -7.01 18.46
N ARG A 62 -0.01 -7.65 18.75
CA ARG A 62 -0.43 -8.88 18.08
C ARG A 62 -0.65 -8.68 16.58
N SER A 63 -1.34 -7.61 16.20
CA SER A 63 -1.61 -7.27 14.80
C SER A 63 -0.32 -7.01 14.01
N VAL A 64 0.66 -6.32 14.61
CA VAL A 64 1.98 -6.12 14.02
C VAL A 64 2.75 -7.43 13.90
N GLN A 65 2.80 -8.24 14.96
CA GLN A 65 3.54 -9.50 14.96
C GLN A 65 2.92 -10.57 14.05
N ALA A 66 1.62 -10.48 13.75
CA ALA A 66 0.99 -11.30 12.72
C ALA A 66 1.57 -11.02 11.32
N GLN A 67 1.98 -9.77 11.05
CA GLN A 67 2.61 -9.38 9.79
C GLN A 67 4.12 -9.62 9.80
N VAL A 68 4.78 -9.34 10.93
CA VAL A 68 6.23 -9.50 11.09
C VAL A 68 6.53 -10.31 12.36
N PRO A 69 6.48 -11.65 12.28
CA PRO A 69 6.72 -12.51 13.44
C PRO A 69 8.10 -12.28 14.07
N GLY A 70 8.11 -12.20 15.41
CA GLY A 70 9.33 -12.01 16.20
C GLY A 70 9.87 -10.58 16.21
N ALA A 71 9.18 -9.61 15.59
CA ALA A 71 9.60 -8.22 15.66
C ALA A 71 9.39 -7.61 17.05
N MET A 72 10.31 -6.71 17.41
CA MET A 72 10.07 -5.74 18.48
C MET A 72 9.16 -4.65 17.94
N VAL A 73 8.11 -4.29 18.68
CA VAL A 73 7.10 -3.34 18.22
C VAL A 73 7.29 -2.00 18.95
N ASN A 74 7.55 -0.94 18.19
CA ASN A 74 7.55 0.43 18.69
C ASN A 74 6.25 1.12 18.23
N ILE A 75 5.43 1.56 19.18
CA ILE A 75 4.10 2.13 18.92
C ILE A 75 4.17 3.64 19.12
N GLY A 76 3.74 4.41 18.11
CA GLY A 76 3.60 5.85 18.18
C GLY A 76 2.35 6.31 18.93
N GLY A 77 2.09 7.62 18.91
CA GLY A 77 0.83 8.16 19.43
C GLY A 77 -0.35 7.79 18.53
N ALA A 78 -1.49 7.45 19.13
CA ALA A 78 -2.74 7.25 18.38
C ALA A 78 -3.32 8.61 17.96
N THR A 79 -3.64 8.74 16.69
CA THR A 79 -4.24 9.94 16.08
C THR A 79 -5.76 9.81 16.04
N ALA A 80 -6.45 10.94 16.19
CA ALA A 80 -7.90 11.02 16.05
C ALA A 80 -8.30 10.97 14.56
N GLY A 81 -9.45 10.35 14.29
CA GLY A 81 -9.96 10.14 12.94
C GLY A 81 -9.15 9.11 12.15
N CYS A 82 -9.50 8.94 10.88
CA CYS A 82 -8.86 7.96 10.01
C CYS A 82 -8.67 8.48 8.60
N ASN A 83 -7.89 7.76 7.79
CA ASN A 83 -7.97 7.86 6.35
C ASN A 83 -9.30 7.27 5.86
N CYS A 84 -9.94 7.89 4.86
CA CYS A 84 -11.29 7.51 4.45
C CYS A 84 -11.31 6.11 3.80
N GLN A 85 -10.17 5.68 3.27
CA GLN A 85 -9.97 4.34 2.73
C GLN A 85 -10.11 3.23 3.79
N ASN A 86 -10.02 3.55 5.09
CA ASN A 86 -10.21 2.58 6.17
C ASN A 86 -11.68 2.39 6.56
N GLY A 87 -12.62 3.08 5.90
CA GLY A 87 -14.05 2.88 6.09
C GLY A 87 -14.65 3.65 7.27
N PRO A 88 -15.98 3.81 7.29
CA PRO A 88 -16.69 4.71 8.22
C PRO A 88 -16.60 4.26 9.69
N ASP A 89 -16.35 2.98 9.93
CA ASP A 89 -16.23 2.40 11.27
C ASP A 89 -14.84 2.62 11.90
N CYS A 90 -13.96 3.35 11.19
CA CYS A 90 -12.64 3.68 11.67
C CYS A 90 -12.66 4.93 12.55
N SER A 91 -12.15 4.81 13.78
CA SER A 91 -12.18 5.89 14.78
C SER A 91 -10.82 6.49 15.11
N SER A 92 -9.73 5.75 14.91
CA SER A 92 -8.37 6.20 15.22
C SER A 92 -7.34 5.44 14.40
N GLU A 93 -6.15 6.00 14.26
CA GLU A 93 -5.02 5.35 13.60
C GLU A 93 -3.73 5.48 14.41
N VAL A 94 -2.83 4.52 14.28
CA VAL A 94 -1.51 4.55 14.93
C VAL A 94 -0.43 4.09 13.97
N TRP A 95 0.74 4.73 14.05
CA TRP A 95 1.95 4.22 13.40
C TRP A 95 2.68 3.27 14.34
N ALA A 96 2.96 2.06 13.88
CA ALA A 96 3.85 1.14 14.56
C ALA A 96 5.05 0.82 13.67
N VAL A 97 6.21 0.66 14.29
CA VAL A 97 7.42 0.15 13.63
C VAL A 97 7.68 -1.26 14.15
N ALA A 98 7.63 -2.22 13.24
CA ALA A 98 8.09 -3.58 13.46
C ALA A 98 9.60 -3.63 13.18
N TYR A 99 10.39 -3.73 14.25
CA TYR A 99 11.84 -3.80 14.17
C TYR A 99 12.34 -5.24 14.28
N ARG A 100 13.24 -5.59 13.36
CA ARG A 100 14.13 -6.75 13.46
C ARG A 100 15.57 -6.30 13.20
N PRO A 101 16.59 -7.10 13.61
CA PRO A 101 17.99 -6.73 13.37
C PRO A 101 18.34 -6.48 11.90
N ASP A 102 17.63 -7.15 10.98
CA ASP A 102 17.85 -7.11 9.52
C ASP A 102 16.98 -6.08 8.79
N ALA A 103 15.85 -5.67 9.37
CA ALA A 103 14.89 -4.78 8.70
C ALA A 103 13.97 -4.06 9.68
N SER A 104 13.41 -2.93 9.25
CA SER A 104 12.34 -2.23 9.97
C SER A 104 11.20 -1.94 9.02
N HIS A 105 9.98 -2.26 9.45
CA HIS A 105 8.77 -2.06 8.66
C HIS A 105 7.81 -1.14 9.41
N GLY A 106 7.42 -0.04 8.76
CA GLY A 106 6.36 0.83 9.25
C GLY A 106 5.00 0.29 8.87
N LEU A 107 4.09 0.19 9.84
CA LEU A 107 2.73 -0.27 9.66
C LEU A 107 1.77 0.75 10.27
N ARG A 108 0.80 1.19 9.47
CA ARG A 108 -0.37 1.93 9.92
C ARG A 108 -1.44 0.95 10.36
N LEU A 109 -1.83 1.01 11.63
CA LEU A 109 -3.01 0.32 12.11
C LEU A 109 -4.16 1.29 12.23
N ALA A 110 -5.36 0.76 12.04
CA ALA A 110 -6.62 1.46 12.16
C ALA A 110 -7.44 0.79 13.27
N ARG A 111 -8.12 1.60 14.08
CA ARG A 111 -9.10 1.13 15.05
C ARG A 111 -10.45 1.10 14.36
N ILE A 112 -10.89 -0.10 13.97
CA ILE A 112 -12.11 -0.34 13.19
C ILE A 112 -13.00 -1.24 14.01
N ASN A 113 -14.26 -0.84 14.23
CA ASN A 113 -15.18 -1.57 15.13
C ASN A 113 -14.55 -1.81 16.52
N ASP A 114 -13.94 -0.77 17.07
CA ASP A 114 -13.22 -0.76 18.36
C ASP A 114 -11.98 -1.66 18.48
N GLU A 115 -11.56 -2.35 17.42
CA GLU A 115 -10.39 -3.24 17.42
C GLU A 115 -9.22 -2.68 16.59
N TRP A 116 -8.00 -2.81 17.10
CA TRP A 116 -6.78 -2.42 16.38
C TRP A 116 -6.31 -3.48 15.39
N GLN A 117 -6.35 -3.14 14.11
CA GLN A 117 -5.96 -4.04 13.02
C GLN A 117 -5.29 -3.33 11.85
N ILE A 118 -4.75 -4.10 10.91
CA ILE A 118 -4.28 -3.56 9.63
C ILE A 118 -5.51 -3.16 8.81
N GLY A 119 -5.69 -1.86 8.60
CA GLY A 119 -6.82 -1.34 7.84
C GLY A 119 -6.70 -1.63 6.33
N PRO A 120 -7.81 -1.54 5.57
CA PRO A 120 -7.83 -1.76 4.12
C PRO A 120 -6.74 -1.01 3.35
N LEU A 121 -6.46 0.25 3.73
CA LEU A 121 -5.44 1.06 3.06
C LEU A 121 -4.03 0.48 3.24
N GLN A 122 -3.66 0.13 4.49
CA GLN A 122 -2.33 -0.44 4.77
C GLN A 122 -2.19 -1.84 4.16
N ALA A 123 -3.25 -2.66 4.21
CA ALA A 123 -3.26 -3.98 3.58
C ALA A 123 -3.01 -3.87 2.07
N TRP A 124 -3.71 -2.96 1.40
CA TRP A 124 -3.52 -2.73 -0.03
C TRP A 124 -2.08 -2.33 -0.38
N TRP A 125 -1.47 -1.44 0.39
CA TRP A 125 -0.08 -1.04 0.16
C TRP A 125 0.91 -2.18 0.40
N ILE A 126 0.66 -3.05 1.39
CA ILE A 126 1.47 -4.26 1.61
C ILE A 126 1.40 -5.17 0.38
N ASP A 127 0.20 -5.45 -0.12
CA ASP A 127 0.01 -6.30 -1.31
C ASP A 127 0.64 -5.68 -2.56
N PHE A 128 0.48 -4.37 -2.74
CA PHE A 128 1.07 -3.63 -3.84
C PHE A 128 2.59 -3.65 -3.79
N GLU A 129 3.20 -3.44 -2.62
CA GLU A 129 4.66 -3.50 -2.44
C GLU A 129 5.22 -4.91 -2.63
N ALA A 130 4.46 -5.94 -2.24
CA ALA A 130 4.81 -7.34 -2.50
C ALA A 130 4.84 -7.63 -4.01
N LEU A 131 3.88 -7.08 -4.77
CA LEU A 131 3.81 -7.22 -6.24
C LEU A 131 4.79 -6.31 -6.99
N ALA A 132 5.14 -5.14 -6.45
CA ALA A 132 5.90 -4.08 -7.13
C ALA A 132 7.31 -4.49 -7.58
N ARG A 133 7.78 -5.70 -7.24
CA ARG A 133 8.97 -6.29 -7.86
C ARG A 133 8.67 -6.60 -9.33
N PHE A 134 9.10 -5.67 -10.18
CA PHE A 134 9.05 -5.79 -11.62
C PHE A 134 9.65 -7.13 -12.09
N PRO A 135 9.04 -7.83 -13.06
CA PRO A 135 9.60 -9.07 -13.58
C PRO A 135 11.00 -8.81 -14.16
N ALA A 136 11.94 -9.71 -13.88
CA ALA A 136 13.35 -9.58 -14.31
C ALA A 136 13.50 -9.45 -15.84
N ASP A 137 12.52 -9.99 -16.59
CA ASP A 137 12.49 -10.02 -18.05
C ASP A 137 12.05 -8.68 -18.68
N GLY A 138 11.54 -7.74 -17.88
CA GLY A 138 11.08 -6.45 -18.34
C GLY A 138 9.75 -6.43 -19.10
N LEU A 139 9.47 -5.33 -19.80
CA LEU A 139 8.22 -5.10 -20.56
C LEU A 139 8.32 -5.52 -22.03
N THR A 140 9.52 -5.90 -22.48
CA THR A 140 9.80 -6.29 -23.87
C THR A 140 10.58 -7.61 -23.86
N PRO A 141 9.92 -8.73 -23.52
CA PRO A 141 10.62 -9.99 -23.25
C PRO A 141 10.92 -10.76 -24.54
N ASP A 142 12.11 -11.38 -24.59
CA ASP A 142 12.63 -12.01 -25.81
C ASP A 142 11.88 -13.30 -26.21
N ASP A 143 11.18 -13.94 -25.28
CA ASP A 143 10.46 -15.21 -25.51
C ASP A 143 9.01 -15.20 -25.00
N GLU A 144 8.23 -16.19 -25.45
CA GLU A 144 6.80 -16.30 -25.15
C GLU A 144 6.52 -16.61 -23.67
N THR A 145 7.39 -17.36 -23.00
CA THR A 145 7.23 -17.68 -21.58
C THR A 145 7.42 -16.42 -20.74
N ALA A 146 8.43 -15.61 -21.08
CA ALA A 146 8.70 -14.33 -20.45
C ALA A 146 7.56 -13.32 -20.73
N ARG A 147 7.03 -13.28 -21.96
CA ARG A 147 5.82 -12.49 -22.29
C ARG A 147 4.61 -12.89 -21.45
N ALA A 148 4.35 -14.19 -21.28
CA ALA A 148 3.27 -14.66 -20.43
C ALA A 148 3.45 -14.25 -18.96
N ARG A 149 4.68 -14.31 -18.42
CA ARG A 149 4.99 -13.84 -17.07
C ARG A 149 4.77 -12.33 -16.91
N THR A 150 5.24 -11.52 -17.86
CA THR A 150 5.03 -10.07 -17.87
C THR A 150 3.55 -9.72 -17.93
N GLN A 151 2.76 -10.41 -18.76
CA GLN A 151 1.32 -10.18 -18.83
C GLN A 151 0.63 -10.56 -17.52
N ALA A 152 0.94 -11.73 -16.94
CA ALA A 152 0.37 -12.14 -15.66
C ALA A 152 0.69 -11.15 -14.53
N TRP A 153 1.89 -10.58 -14.51
CA TRP A 153 2.27 -9.52 -13.57
C TRP A 153 1.47 -8.23 -13.81
N LEU A 154 1.30 -7.81 -15.07
CA LEU A 154 0.48 -6.64 -15.43
C LEU A 154 -0.99 -6.83 -15.04
N ASP A 155 -1.54 -8.02 -15.22
CA ASP A 155 -2.92 -8.36 -14.86
C ASP A 155 -3.12 -8.36 -13.36
N ALA A 156 -2.20 -8.98 -12.60
CA ALA A 156 -2.21 -8.92 -11.13
C ALA A 156 -2.11 -7.47 -10.63
N ARG A 157 -1.31 -6.64 -11.30
CA ARG A 157 -1.15 -5.24 -10.95
C ARG A 157 -2.41 -4.42 -11.26
N ALA A 158 -3.07 -4.70 -12.39
CA ALA A 158 -4.35 -4.10 -12.72
C ALA A 158 -5.40 -4.44 -11.66
N ALA A 159 -5.49 -5.72 -11.28
CA ALA A 159 -6.43 -6.18 -10.25
C ALA A 159 -6.20 -5.47 -8.89
N LEU A 160 -4.94 -5.25 -8.49
CA LEU A 160 -4.66 -4.45 -7.30
C LEU A 160 -5.10 -3.00 -7.45
N LEU A 161 -4.79 -2.35 -8.58
CA LEU A 161 -5.21 -0.96 -8.80
C LEU A 161 -6.74 -0.81 -8.81
N ASP A 162 -7.47 -1.77 -9.38
CA ASP A 162 -8.94 -1.80 -9.35
C ASP A 162 -9.50 -2.05 -7.95
N ALA A 163 -8.79 -2.83 -7.12
CA ALA A 163 -9.14 -3.11 -5.74
C ALA A 163 -8.71 -2.01 -4.75
N TYR A 164 -8.15 -0.88 -5.23
CA TYR A 164 -7.73 0.21 -4.37
C TYR A 164 -8.93 0.73 -3.54
N PRO A 165 -8.80 0.83 -2.21
CA PRO A 165 -9.90 1.28 -1.35
C PRO A 165 -10.21 2.74 -1.64
N THR A 166 -11.34 3.03 -2.27
CA THR A 166 -11.77 4.39 -2.59
C THR A 166 -12.56 5.01 -1.44
N CYS A 167 -12.44 6.32 -1.29
CA CYS A 167 -13.20 7.05 -0.29
C CYS A 167 -14.65 7.25 -0.74
N THR A 168 -15.55 6.46 -0.18
CA THR A 168 -17.00 6.56 -0.43
C THR A 168 -17.70 7.48 0.57
N TRP A 169 -16.97 8.04 1.53
CA TRP A 169 -17.49 8.88 2.61
C TRP A 169 -16.52 10.02 2.94
N GLN A 170 -17.06 11.11 3.48
CA GLN A 170 -16.30 12.29 3.87
C GLN A 170 -15.91 12.21 5.35
N LEU A 171 -14.66 12.56 5.63
CA LEU A 171 -14.13 12.68 6.98
C LEU A 171 -14.30 14.11 7.49
N ASP A 172 -14.83 14.25 8.70
CA ASP A 172 -14.49 15.39 9.55
C ASP A 172 -13.08 15.13 10.11
N THR A 173 -12.06 15.65 9.42
CA THR A 173 -10.68 15.58 9.93
C THR A 173 -10.42 16.84 10.75
N PRO A 174 -10.39 16.79 12.10
CA PRO A 174 -9.95 17.94 12.87
C PRO A 174 -8.46 18.16 12.61
N THR A 175 -8.13 19.20 11.84
CA THR A 175 -6.75 19.68 11.70
C THR A 175 -6.28 20.27 13.03
N LEU A 176 -5.00 20.09 13.35
CA LEU A 176 -4.37 20.77 14.48
C LEU A 176 -4.62 22.29 14.32
N SER A 177 -5.45 22.86 15.20
CA SER A 177 -5.62 24.30 15.29
C SER A 177 -4.27 24.89 15.67
N SER A 178 -3.71 25.75 14.83
CA SER A 178 -2.56 26.57 15.21
C SER A 178 -3.01 27.52 16.32
N ALA A 179 -2.87 27.11 17.58
CA ALA A 179 -2.91 28.04 18.69
C ALA A 179 -1.70 28.96 18.54
N ALA A 180 -1.94 30.16 18.01
CA ALA A 180 -1.03 31.28 18.13
C ALA A 180 -1.20 31.81 19.56
N ASP A 181 -0.16 31.63 20.38
CA ASP A 181 0.06 32.42 21.59
C ASP A 181 0.60 33.81 21.22
#